data_AF-A0A1Y4NCB1-F1
#
_entry.id   AF-A0A1Y4NCB1-F1
#
_cell.length_a   1.000
_cell.length_b   1.000
_cell.length_c   1.000
_cell.angle_alpha   90.00
_cell.angle_beta   90.00
_cell.angle_gamma   90.00
#
_symmetry.space_group_name_H-M   'P 1'
#
loop_
_entity.id
_entity.type
_entity.pdbx_description
1 polymer ?
#
loop_
_entity_poly.entity_id
_entity_poly.type
_entity_poly.pdbx_seq_one_letter_code
_entity_poly.pdbx_strand_id
1 'polypeptide(L)'
;MAKFERKVERQKSEFTFSKKPPVKVSKFKEFKENFNFRWIPTDWKSILLLVFDFLIPSLIVIPLLMQFVDQFMAFIIGHGAITSLLIVVSFYLYNKKKPSIWGLLGRYCFSCLMISAVSFVILLFV
;
A
#
# COMPACT_ATOMS: atom_id res chain seq x y z
N MET A 1 69.91 25.08 25.74
CA MET A 1 68.45 25.30 25.78
C MET A 1 67.76 23.97 25.51
N ALA A 2 66.98 23.44 26.45
CA ALA A 2 66.28 22.16 26.30
C ALA A 2 64.98 22.37 25.52
N LYS A 3 64.80 21.62 24.42
CA LYS A 3 63.64 21.72 23.53
C LYS A 3 62.51 20.85 24.13
N PHE A 4 61.51 21.48 24.74
CA PHE A 4 60.33 20.77 25.23
C PHE A 4 59.42 20.40 24.05
N GLU A 5 59.43 19.12 23.67
CA GLU A 5 58.43 18.56 22.75
C GLU A 5 57.14 18.27 23.52
N ARG A 6 56.16 19.17 23.42
CA ARG A 6 54.84 18.95 24.00
C ARG A 6 54.09 17.91 23.16
N LYS A 7 54.09 16.65 23.59
CA LYS A 7 53.17 15.64 23.05
C LYS A 7 51.75 15.97 23.52
N VAL A 8 50.96 16.61 22.65
CA VAL A 8 49.53 16.79 22.85
C VAL A 8 48.84 15.52 22.40
N GLU A 9 48.64 14.57 23.32
CA GLU A 9 47.74 13.45 23.07
C GLU A 9 46.32 13.97 22.94
N ARG A 10 45.84 14.06 21.69
CA ARG A 10 44.41 14.27 21.42
C ARG A 10 43.68 13.00 21.87
N GLN A 11 43.06 13.03 23.04
CA GLN A 11 41.99 12.10 23.38
C GLN A 11 40.89 12.25 22.32
N LYS A 12 40.89 11.36 21.34
CA LYS A 12 39.75 11.18 20.45
C LYS A 12 38.66 10.55 21.30
N SER A 13 37.79 11.38 21.89
CA SER A 13 36.54 10.88 22.43
C SER A 13 35.82 10.17 21.29
N GLU A 14 35.63 8.87 21.43
CA GLU A 14 34.85 8.08 20.49
C GLU A 14 33.43 8.63 20.53
N PHE A 15 33.09 9.46 19.53
CA PHE A 15 31.73 9.91 19.32
C PHE A 15 30.89 8.69 18.97
N THR A 16 30.22 8.14 19.99
CA THR A 16 29.14 7.20 19.78
C THR A 16 27.99 7.97 19.14
N PHE A 17 27.85 7.86 17.82
CA PHE A 17 26.69 8.37 17.11
C PHE A 17 25.44 7.69 17.69
N SER A 18 24.73 8.38 18.58
CA SER A 18 23.45 7.89 19.04
C SER A 18 22.54 7.81 17.80
N LYS A 19 22.06 6.60 17.49
CA LYS A 19 21.08 6.43 16.43
C LYS A 19 19.88 7.28 16.83
N LYS A 20 19.54 8.28 16.01
CA LYS A 20 18.35 9.11 16.22
C LYS A 20 17.17 8.18 16.52
N PRO A 21 16.37 8.44 17.57
CA PRO A 21 15.21 7.62 17.86
C PRO A 21 14.31 7.57 16.61
N PRO A 22 13.68 6.43 16.31
CA PRO A 22 12.82 6.31 15.15
C PRO A 22 11.74 7.39 15.24
N VAL A 23 11.74 8.30 14.26
CA VAL A 23 10.74 9.37 14.19
C VAL A 23 9.38 8.69 14.11
N LYS A 24 8.54 8.86 15.14
CA LYS A 24 7.16 8.37 15.12
C LYS A 24 6.43 9.10 14.00
N VAL A 25 6.28 8.43 12.86
CA VAL A 25 5.55 8.97 11.72
C VAL A 25 4.08 9.07 12.14
N SER A 26 3.46 10.21 11.87
CA SER A 26 2.02 10.40 12.15
C SER A 26 1.20 9.39 11.35
N LYS A 27 0.18 8.80 11.99
CA LYS A 27 -0.76 7.84 11.36
C LYS A 27 -1.34 8.39 10.04
N PHE A 28 -1.67 9.68 10.02
CA PHE A 28 -2.20 10.35 8.83
C PHE A 28 -1.15 10.47 7.72
N LYS A 29 0.12 10.69 8.09
CA LYS A 29 1.21 10.74 7.13
C LYS A 29 1.45 9.37 6.48
N GLU A 30 1.39 8.28 7.26
CA GLU A 30 1.47 6.92 6.74
C GLU A 30 0.32 6.58 5.77
N PHE A 31 -0.91 6.98 6.13
CA PHE A 31 -2.07 6.82 5.26
C PHE A 31 -1.86 7.54 3.92
N LYS A 32 -1.49 8.83 3.96
CA LYS A 32 -1.29 9.66 2.77
C LYS A 32 -0.15 9.15 1.88
N GLU A 33 0.93 8.66 2.48
CA GLU A 33 2.06 8.08 1.73
C GLU A 33 1.69 6.80 0.98
N ASN A 34 0.68 6.06 1.44
CA ASN A 34 0.20 4.83 0.81
C ASN A 34 -1.01 5.03 -0.11
N PHE A 35 -1.55 6.24 -0.19
CA PHE A 35 -2.69 6.60 -1.06
C PHE A 35 -2.20 6.92 -2.48
N ASN A 36 -1.66 5.94 -3.19
CA ASN A 36 -1.17 6.02 -4.58
C ASN A 36 -0.95 4.61 -5.14
N PHE A 37 -0.42 4.45 -6.36
CA PHE A 37 -0.12 3.13 -6.96
C PHE A 37 1.30 2.59 -6.69
N ARG A 38 2.20 3.33 -6.03
CA ARG A 38 3.63 2.97 -5.93
C ARG A 38 3.90 1.66 -5.19
N TRP A 39 2.93 1.16 -4.43
CA TRP A 39 3.05 -0.10 -3.69
C TRP A 39 2.73 -1.34 -4.52
N ILE A 40 2.19 -1.18 -5.73
CA ILE A 40 1.98 -2.27 -6.68
C ILE A 40 3.24 -2.37 -7.57
N PRO A 41 4.06 -3.43 -7.43
CA PRO A 41 5.16 -3.66 -8.36
C PRO A 41 4.64 -3.90 -9.77
N THR A 42 5.43 -3.56 -10.78
CA THR A 42 5.10 -3.71 -12.21
C THR A 42 5.76 -4.95 -12.82
N ASP A 43 5.79 -6.05 -12.06
CA ASP A 43 6.31 -7.34 -12.53
C ASP A 43 5.22 -8.12 -13.28
N TRP A 44 5.58 -9.09 -14.12
CA TRP A 44 4.58 -9.96 -14.75
C TRP A 44 3.70 -10.71 -13.74
N LYS A 45 4.28 -11.13 -12.61
CA LYS A 45 3.57 -11.82 -11.54
C LYS A 45 2.52 -10.95 -10.86
N SER A 46 2.79 -9.66 -10.69
CA SER A 46 1.83 -8.73 -10.09
C SER A 46 0.70 -8.40 -11.05
N ILE A 47 0.98 -8.30 -12.34
CA ILE A 47 -0.07 -8.20 -13.38
C ILE A 47 -0.97 -9.43 -13.33
N LEU A 48 -0.38 -10.63 -13.28
CA LEU A 48 -1.14 -11.88 -13.17
C LEU A 48 -2.03 -11.91 -11.91
N LEU A 49 -1.50 -11.49 -10.76
CA LEU A 49 -2.27 -11.37 -9.51
C LEU A 49 -3.45 -10.40 -9.66
N LEU A 50 -3.23 -9.21 -10.25
CA LEU A 50 -4.30 -8.25 -10.50
C LEU A 50 -5.41 -8.81 -11.39
N VAL A 51 -5.06 -9.60 -12.41
CA VAL A 51 -6.04 -10.26 -13.28
C VAL A 51 -6.86 -11.28 -12.49
N PHE A 52 -6.23 -12.12 -11.66
CA PHE A 52 -6.95 -13.06 -10.80
C PHE A 52 -7.82 -12.37 -9.77
N ASP A 53 -7.30 -11.33 -9.12
CA ASP A 53 -8.02 -10.52 -8.13
C ASP A 53 -9.26 -9.84 -8.75
N PHE A 54 -9.25 -9.55 -10.05
CA PHE A 54 -10.39 -9.01 -10.77
C PHE A 54 -11.39 -10.09 -11.23
N LEU A 55 -10.89 -11.24 -11.73
CA LEU A 55 -11.73 -12.32 -12.23
C LEU A 55 -12.56 -12.97 -11.13
N ILE A 56 -12.01 -13.16 -9.94
CA ILE A 56 -12.73 -13.82 -8.83
C ILE A 56 -14.02 -13.04 -8.47
N PRO A 57 -13.98 -11.73 -8.25
CA PRO A 57 -15.19 -10.93 -8.06
C PRO A 57 -16.13 -10.96 -9.25
N SER A 58 -15.62 -10.88 -10.49
CA SER A 58 -16.49 -10.89 -11.69
C SER A 58 -17.27 -12.19 -11.86
N LEU A 59 -16.65 -13.33 -11.61
CA LEU A 59 -17.25 -14.64 -11.92
C LEU A 59 -18.10 -15.20 -10.77
N ILE A 60 -17.76 -14.86 -9.52
CA ILE A 60 -18.38 -15.48 -8.35
C ILE A 60 -19.18 -14.46 -7.57
N VAL A 61 -18.55 -13.34 -7.23
CA VAL A 61 -19.09 -12.39 -6.25
C VAL A 61 -20.22 -11.56 -6.86
N ILE A 62 -20.01 -10.96 -8.02
CA ILE A 62 -21.01 -10.09 -8.67
C ILE A 62 -22.29 -10.88 -9.01
N PRO A 63 -22.23 -12.07 -9.65
CA PRO A 63 -23.44 -12.85 -9.93
C PRO A 63 -24.22 -13.22 -8.66
N LEU A 64 -23.51 -13.48 -7.55
CA LEU A 64 -24.14 -13.76 -6.26
C LEU A 64 -24.77 -12.50 -5.65
N LEU A 65 -24.09 -11.34 -5.72
CA LEU A 65 -24.63 -10.07 -5.22
C LEU A 65 -25.87 -9.62 -6.01
N MET A 66 -25.90 -9.86 -7.32
CA MET A 66 -27.04 -9.51 -8.18
C MET A 66 -28.34 -10.24 -7.81
N GLN A 67 -28.28 -11.28 -6.96
CA GLN A 67 -29.46 -11.92 -6.41
C GLN A 67 -30.12 -11.11 -5.27
N PHE A 68 -29.38 -10.17 -4.67
CA PHE A 68 -29.79 -9.41 -3.49
C PHE A 68 -29.86 -7.91 -3.74
N VAL A 69 -29.06 -7.39 -4.67
CA VAL A 69 -28.99 -5.96 -5.02
C VAL A 69 -29.06 -5.79 -6.54
N ASP A 70 -29.40 -4.59 -6.98
CA ASP A 70 -29.42 -4.23 -8.40
C ASP A 70 -28.02 -4.29 -9.03
N GLN A 71 -27.97 -4.40 -10.37
CA GLN A 71 -26.72 -4.55 -11.12
C GLN A 71 -25.71 -3.45 -10.81
N PHE A 72 -26.17 -2.20 -10.70
CA PHE A 72 -25.28 -1.06 -10.45
C PHE A 72 -24.63 -1.17 -9.08
N MET A 73 -25.41 -1.45 -8.02
CA MET A 73 -24.87 -1.69 -6.68
C MET A 73 -23.99 -2.94 -6.60
N ALA A 74 -24.37 -4.04 -7.27
CA ALA A 74 -23.58 -5.26 -7.30
C ALA A 74 -22.18 -5.02 -7.89
N PHE A 75 -22.10 -4.25 -8.98
CA PHE A 75 -20.82 -3.87 -9.60
C PHE A 75 -20.00 -2.94 -8.72
N ILE A 76 -20.60 -1.92 -8.11
CA ILE A 76 -19.88 -1.01 -7.21
C ILE A 76 -19.35 -1.76 -5.98
N ILE A 77 -20.13 -2.66 -5.39
CA ILE A 77 -19.68 -3.41 -4.22
C ILE A 77 -18.64 -4.48 -4.62
N GLY A 78 -18.89 -5.22 -5.69
CA GLY A 78 -17.99 -6.28 -6.18
C GLY A 78 -16.64 -5.74 -6.65
N HIS A 79 -16.65 -4.74 -7.52
CA HIS A 79 -15.42 -4.15 -8.03
C HIS A 79 -14.86 -3.05 -7.13
N GLY A 80 -15.69 -2.17 -6.61
CA GLY A 80 -15.24 -1.11 -5.72
C GLY A 80 -14.68 -1.62 -4.40
N ALA A 81 -15.46 -2.38 -3.62
CA ALA A 81 -15.04 -2.81 -2.29
C ALA A 81 -14.30 -4.16 -2.28
N ILE A 82 -14.84 -5.17 -2.97
CA ILE A 82 -14.32 -6.54 -2.82
C ILE A 82 -13.02 -6.73 -3.61
N THR A 83 -12.98 -6.26 -4.86
CA THR A 83 -11.75 -6.33 -5.67
C THR A 83 -10.63 -5.50 -5.05
N SER A 84 -10.92 -4.29 -4.54
CA SER A 84 -9.90 -3.47 -3.87
C SER A 84 -9.34 -4.15 -2.61
N LEU A 85 -10.19 -4.82 -1.82
CA LEU A 85 -9.76 -5.60 -0.66
C LEU A 85 -8.85 -6.77 -1.08
N LEU A 86 -9.26 -7.53 -2.10
CA LEU A 86 -8.46 -8.62 -2.66
C LEU A 86 -7.09 -8.15 -3.11
N ILE A 87 -7.02 -7.07 -3.89
CA ILE A 87 -5.74 -6.50 -4.34
C ILE A 87 -4.85 -6.14 -3.15
N VAL A 88 -5.38 -5.43 -2.15
CA VAL A 88 -4.59 -5.05 -0.98
C VAL A 88 -4.09 -6.27 -0.21
N VAL A 89 -4.91 -7.30 -0.05
CA VAL A 89 -4.53 -8.56 0.61
C VAL A 89 -3.49 -9.32 -0.21
N SER A 90 -3.71 -9.50 -1.52
CA SER A 90 -2.80 -10.19 -2.44
C SER A 90 -1.42 -9.52 -2.45
N PHE A 91 -1.36 -8.19 -2.55
CA PHE A 91 -0.10 -7.46 -2.48
C PHE A 91 0.48 -7.35 -1.09
N TYR A 92 -0.34 -7.41 -0.04
CA TYR A 92 0.16 -7.57 1.32
C TYR A 92 0.88 -8.90 1.46
N LEU A 93 0.35 -10.00 0.93
CA LEU A 93 0.98 -11.33 0.97
C LEU A 93 2.22 -11.40 0.07
N TYR A 94 2.13 -10.87 -1.16
CA TYR A 94 3.22 -10.87 -2.15
C TYR A 94 4.44 -10.06 -1.70
N ASN A 95 4.23 -8.88 -1.11
CA ASN A 95 5.32 -8.00 -0.71
C ASN A 95 6.02 -8.51 0.57
N LYS A 96 7.35 -8.51 0.55
CA LYS A 96 8.19 -8.84 1.72
C LYS A 96 8.05 -7.81 2.84
N LYS A 97 7.99 -6.52 2.49
CA LYS A 97 7.80 -5.43 3.44
C LYS A 97 6.32 -5.21 3.69
N LYS A 98 5.89 -5.50 4.92
CA LYS A 98 4.50 -5.33 5.33
C LYS A 98 4.27 -3.86 5.74
N PRO A 99 3.32 -3.14 5.11
CA PRO A 99 2.92 -1.82 5.57
C PRO A 99 2.26 -1.90 6.96
N SER A 100 2.19 -0.75 7.66
CA SER A 100 1.35 -0.60 8.84
C SER A 100 -0.14 -0.72 8.49
N ILE A 101 -0.99 -0.90 9.50
CA ILE A 101 -2.45 -0.96 9.31
C ILE A 101 -2.99 0.34 8.66
N TRP A 102 -2.43 1.50 9.04
CA TRP A 102 -2.79 2.78 8.43
C TRP A 102 -2.31 2.88 6.98
N GLY A 103 -1.16 2.31 6.67
CA GLY A 103 -0.70 2.14 5.30
C GLY A 103 -1.66 1.26 4.49
N LEU A 104 -2.10 0.12 5.02
CA LEU A 104 -3.08 -0.76 4.36
C LEU A 104 -4.40 -0.05 4.10
N LEU A 105 -4.90 0.70 5.09
CA LEU A 105 -6.11 1.50 4.93
C LEU A 105 -5.96 2.52 3.80
N GLY A 106 -4.81 3.20 3.71
CA GLY A 106 -4.51 4.12 2.61
C GLY A 106 -4.55 3.45 1.24
N ARG A 107 -3.96 2.25 1.11
CA ARG A 107 -3.99 1.46 -0.13
C ARG A 107 -5.39 1.02 -0.50
N TYR A 108 -6.16 0.58 0.49
CA TYR A 108 -7.54 0.13 0.31
C TYR A 108 -8.46 1.28 -0.12
N CYS A 109 -8.43 2.41 0.58
CA CYS A 109 -9.23 3.57 0.20
C CYS A 109 -8.87 4.06 -1.21
N PHE A 110 -7.58 4.09 -1.55
CA PHE A 110 -7.14 4.51 -2.88
C PHE A 110 -7.64 3.56 -3.98
N SER A 111 -7.44 2.25 -3.80
CA SER A 111 -7.89 1.24 -4.78
C SER A 111 -9.41 1.20 -4.89
N CYS A 112 -10.13 1.29 -3.78
CA CYS A 112 -11.60 1.35 -3.76
C CYS A 112 -12.11 2.54 -4.58
N LEU A 113 -11.53 3.74 -4.39
CA LEU A 113 -11.92 4.92 -5.16
C LEU A 113 -11.61 4.77 -6.66
N MET A 114 -10.42 4.31 -7.02
CA MET A 114 -10.01 4.17 -8.42
C MET A 114 -10.86 3.12 -9.14
N ILE A 115 -11.07 1.94 -8.53
CA ILE A 115 -11.80 0.84 -9.16
C ILE A 115 -13.30 1.13 -9.18
N SER A 116 -13.86 1.76 -8.14
CA SER A 116 -15.26 2.22 -8.16
C SER A 116 -15.49 3.25 -9.26
N ALA A 117 -14.58 4.22 -9.43
CA ALA A 117 -14.69 5.21 -10.50
C ALA A 117 -14.63 4.56 -11.89
N VAL A 118 -13.71 3.62 -12.11
CA VAL A 118 -13.64 2.87 -13.37
C VAL A 118 -14.90 2.04 -13.61
N SER A 119 -15.41 1.37 -12.58
CA SER A 119 -16.62 0.54 -12.67
C SER A 119 -17.85 1.38 -12.99
N PHE A 120 -17.98 2.55 -12.34
CA PHE A 120 -19.02 3.51 -12.63
C PHE A 120 -18.97 3.98 -14.08
N VAL A 121 -17.79 4.34 -14.59
CA VAL A 121 -17.61 4.74 -15.98
C VAL A 121 -17.98 3.61 -16.94
N ILE A 122 -17.54 2.38 -16.70
CA ILE A 122 -17.87 1.22 -17.54
C ILE A 122 -19.38 1.01 -17.61
N LEU A 123 -20.08 1.10 -16.48
CA LEU A 123 -21.53 0.94 -16.41
C LEU A 123 -22.31 2.03 -17.18
N LEU A 124 -21.72 3.20 -17.44
CA LEU A 124 -22.37 4.21 -18.29
C LEU A 124 -22.37 3.83 -19.78
N PHE A 125 -21.52 2.89 -20.19
CA PHE A 125 -21.35 2.46 -21.58
C PHE A 125 -21.91 1.06 -21.86
N VAL A 126 -22.45 0.38 -20.84
CA VAL A 126 -23.07 -0.96 -20.94
C VAL A 126 -24.57 -0.82 -20.73
#